data_AF-A0A705WYI0-F1
#
_entry.id   AF-A0A705WYI0-F1
#
_cell.length_a   1.000
_cell.length_b   1.000
_cell.length_c   1.000
_cell.angle_alpha   90.00
_cell.angle_beta   90.00
_cell.angle_gamma   90.00
#
_symmetry.space_group_name_H-M   'P 1'
#
loop_
_entity.id
_entity.type
_entity.pdbx_description
1 polymer ?
#
loop_
_entity_poly.entity_id
_entity_poly.type
_entity_poly.pdbx_seq_one_letter_code
_entity_poly.pdbx_strand_id
1 'polypeptide(L)'
;MKAARQQAIVDLLINHKSLTTEALATRLNVSKETIRRDLSELQTQGKVLRNHGRAKYIHRENQDSGDPFHIRLKSHYAHKADIAREALAWIEEGMTIALDASSTCWYLARQLPDIPIQVFTN
;
A
#
# COMPACT_ATOMS: atom_id res chain seq x y z
N MET A 1 29.19 -3.40 -7.31
CA MET A 1 29.06 -2.26 -6.37
C MET A 1 27.80 -2.40 -5.54
N LYS A 2 27.79 -1.89 -4.30
CA LYS A 2 26.67 -2.01 -3.33
C LYS A 2 25.33 -1.50 -3.85
N ALA A 3 25.31 -0.31 -4.48
CA ALA A 3 24.09 0.29 -5.00
C ALA A 3 23.42 -0.56 -6.09
N ALA A 4 24.20 -1.10 -7.04
CA ALA A 4 23.68 -1.99 -8.09
C ALA A 4 23.07 -3.27 -7.52
N ARG A 5 23.66 -3.82 -6.45
CA ARG A 5 23.12 -5.00 -5.75
C ARG A 5 21.81 -4.69 -5.03
N GLN A 6 21.73 -3.54 -4.35
CA GLN A 6 20.49 -3.11 -3.70
C GLN A 6 19.37 -2.89 -4.73
N GLN A 7 19.69 -2.35 -5.90
CA GLN A 7 18.72 -2.24 -7.00
C GLN A 7 18.25 -3.62 -7.47
N ALA A 8 19.17 -4.55 -7.70
CA ALA A 8 18.82 -5.91 -8.11
C ALA A 8 17.95 -6.64 -7.06
N ILE A 9 18.16 -6.40 -5.75
CA ILE A 9 17.28 -6.92 -4.69
C ILE A 9 15.86 -6.37 -4.86
N VAL A 10 15.72 -5.06 -5.06
CA VAL A 10 14.42 -4.41 -5.26
C VAL A 10 13.72 -4.98 -6.49
N ASP A 11 14.42 -5.09 -7.63
CA ASP A 11 13.86 -5.61 -8.88
C ASP A 11 13.37 -7.07 -8.72
N LEU A 12 14.16 -7.91 -8.02
CA LEU A 12 13.76 -9.28 -7.70
C LEU A 12 12.51 -9.32 -6.81
N LEU A 13 12.39 -8.41 -5.84
CA LEU A 13 11.24 -8.36 -4.94
C LEU A 13 9.98 -7.81 -5.62
N ILE A 14 10.13 -6.90 -6.58
CA ILE A 14 9.03 -6.42 -7.44
C ILE A 14 8.48 -7.60 -8.26
N ASN A 15 9.35 -8.39 -8.89
CA ASN A 15 8.93 -9.49 -9.77
C ASN A 15 8.36 -10.70 -9.02
N HIS A 16 8.79 -10.96 -7.78
CA HIS A 16 8.44 -12.18 -7.05
C HIS A 16 7.53 -11.97 -5.83
N LYS A 17 7.05 -10.73 -5.59
CA LYS A 17 6.26 -10.28 -4.42
C LYS A 17 6.98 -10.41 -3.06
N SER A 18 7.59 -11.56 -2.76
CA SER A 18 8.39 -11.79 -1.56
C SER A 18 9.41 -12.92 -1.74
N LEU A 19 10.64 -12.72 -1.26
CA LEU A 19 11.71 -13.72 -1.28
C LEU A 19 12.36 -13.88 0.09
N THR A 20 12.94 -15.06 0.36
CA THR A 20 13.76 -15.30 1.56
C THR A 20 15.15 -14.69 1.41
N THR A 21 15.81 -14.45 2.55
CA THR A 21 17.22 -14.03 2.59
C THR A 21 18.11 -15.04 1.85
N GLU A 22 17.84 -16.34 2.03
CA GLU A 22 18.48 -17.46 1.36
C GLU A 22 18.35 -17.39 -0.16
N ALA A 23 17.13 -17.13 -0.66
CA ALA A 23 16.87 -17.08 -2.10
C ALA A 23 17.57 -15.88 -2.75
N LEU A 24 17.56 -14.73 -2.09
CA LEU A 24 18.27 -13.52 -2.55
C LEU A 24 19.80 -13.74 -2.56
N ALA A 25 20.34 -14.37 -1.51
CA ALA A 25 21.76 -14.69 -1.41
C ALA A 25 22.22 -15.60 -2.55
N THR A 26 21.42 -16.64 -2.84
CA THR A 26 21.70 -17.59 -3.92
C THR A 26 21.64 -16.93 -5.29
N ARG A 27 20.59 -16.15 -5.58
CA ARG A 27 20.39 -15.50 -6.89
C ARG A 27 21.41 -14.41 -7.19
N LEU A 28 21.86 -13.68 -6.16
CA LEU A 28 22.82 -12.59 -6.31
C LEU A 28 24.27 -13.03 -6.05
N ASN A 29 24.48 -14.32 -5.76
CA ASN A 29 25.78 -14.92 -5.46
C ASN A 29 26.57 -14.15 -4.37
N VAL A 30 25.91 -13.87 -3.24
CA VAL A 30 26.48 -13.17 -2.08
C VAL A 30 26.11 -13.86 -0.77
N SER A 31 26.84 -13.56 0.31
CA SER A 31 26.55 -14.16 1.62
C SER A 31 25.20 -13.70 2.17
N LYS A 32 24.56 -14.55 2.99
CA LYS A 32 23.33 -14.19 3.71
C LYS A 32 23.49 -12.93 4.55
N GLU A 33 24.64 -12.75 5.21
CA GLU A 33 24.96 -11.55 5.98
C GLU A 33 24.98 -10.27 5.12
N THR A 34 25.46 -10.37 3.88
CA THR A 34 25.43 -9.24 2.94
C THR A 34 23.99 -8.85 2.60
N ILE A 35 23.14 -9.84 2.29
CA ILE A 35 21.71 -9.60 2.04
C ILE A 35 21.01 -9.05 3.29
N ARG A 36 21.32 -9.56 4.49
CA ARG A 36 20.73 -9.05 5.74
C ARG A 36 21.07 -7.57 5.93
N ARG A 37 22.31 -7.17 5.68
CA ARG A 37 22.75 -5.77 5.78
C ARG A 37 22.05 -4.89 4.75
N ASP A 38 22.00 -5.31 3.48
CA ASP A 38 21.32 -4.54 2.44
C ASP A 38 19.81 -4.41 2.67
N LEU A 39 19.15 -5.48 3.08
CA LEU A 39 17.73 -5.45 3.42
C LEU A 39 17.46 -4.56 4.63
N SER A 40 18.37 -4.52 5.61
CA SER A 40 18.25 -3.60 6.75
C SER A 40 18.27 -2.15 6.28
N GLU A 41 19.23 -1.79 5.43
CA GLU A 41 19.35 -0.43 4.91
C GLU A 41 18.17 -0.06 4.00
N LEU A 42 17.74 -0.96 3.11
CA LEU A 42 16.58 -0.76 2.25
C LEU A 42 15.27 -0.63 3.06
N GLN A 43 15.17 -1.32 4.20
CA GLN A 43 14.03 -1.17 5.12
C GLN A 43 14.05 0.18 5.83
N THR A 44 15.21 0.65 6.29
CA THR A 44 15.36 2.02 6.83
C THR A 44 14.99 3.09 5.80
N GLN A 45 15.21 2.83 4.51
CA GLN A 45 14.79 3.70 3.40
C GLN A 45 13.30 3.54 3.01
N GLY A 46 12.54 2.66 3.68
CA GLY A 46 11.13 2.39 3.36
C GLY A 46 10.90 1.71 2.01
N LYS A 47 11.90 1.06 1.41
CA LYS A 47 11.79 0.39 0.09
C LYS A 47 11.35 -1.07 0.20
N VAL A 48 11.64 -1.72 1.32
CA VAL A 48 11.30 -3.13 1.56
C VAL A 48 10.80 -3.34 2.99
N LEU A 49 9.95 -4.34 3.20
CA LEU A 49 9.53 -4.80 4.52
C LEU A 49 10.08 -6.21 4.78
N ARG A 50 10.57 -6.48 5.98
CA ARG A 50 11.05 -7.80 6.38
C ARG A 50 10.13 -8.44 7.42
N ASN A 51 9.62 -9.64 7.13
CA ASN A 51 8.82 -10.45 8.05
C ASN A 51 9.40 -11.87 8.10
N HIS A 52 9.69 -12.40 9.30
CA HIS A 52 10.09 -13.81 9.54
C HIS A 52 11.11 -14.38 8.53
N GLY A 53 12.18 -13.64 8.24
CA GLY A 53 13.26 -14.08 7.32
C GLY A 53 13.00 -13.85 5.83
N ARG A 54 11.83 -13.31 5.48
CA ARG A 54 11.46 -12.89 4.12
C ARG A 54 11.55 -11.38 3.97
N ALA A 55 11.83 -10.93 2.77
CA ALA A 55 11.68 -9.55 2.33
C ALA A 55 10.54 -9.45 1.32
N LYS A 56 9.83 -8.33 1.32
CA LYS A 56 8.87 -7.93 0.28
C LYS A 56 9.13 -6.49 -0.12
N TYR A 57 8.90 -6.16 -1.38
CA TYR A 57 8.95 -4.78 -1.83
C TYR A 57 7.79 -4.00 -1.21
N ILE A 58 8.03 -2.77 -0.76
CA ILE A 58 6.95 -1.87 -0.39
C ILE A 58 6.51 -1.18 -1.67
N HIS A 59 5.36 -1.58 -2.20
CA HIS A 59 4.68 -0.78 -3.21
C HIS A 59 4.26 0.53 -2.54
N ARG A 60 4.90 1.64 -2.93
CA ARG A 60 4.50 2.99 -2.50
C ARG A 60 3.03 3.29 -2.81
N GLU A 61 2.45 2.61 -3.79
CA GLU A 61 1.02 2.72 -4.14
C GLU A 61 0.07 2.16 -3.07
N ASN A 62 0.56 1.26 -2.19
CA ASN A 62 -0.29 0.50 -1.23
C ASN A 62 -0.07 0.89 0.24
N GLN A 63 0.69 1.93 0.53
CA GLN A 63 0.73 2.54 1.86
C GLN A 63 0.12 3.93 1.77
N ASP A 64 -0.52 4.37 2.85
CA ASP A 64 -0.88 5.77 3.03
C ASP A 64 0.42 6.58 2.97
N SER A 65 0.73 7.06 1.77
CA SER A 65 2.07 7.51 1.35
C SER A 65 2.51 8.81 2.00
N GLY A 66 1.66 9.38 2.87
CA GLY A 66 1.73 10.77 3.29
C GLY A 66 1.50 11.74 2.12
N ASP A 67 1.14 11.24 0.93
CA ASP A 67 0.93 12.09 -0.24
C ASP A 67 -0.21 13.07 0.04
N PRO A 68 -0.12 14.32 -0.42
CA PRO A 68 -1.20 15.29 -0.32
C PRO A 68 -2.54 14.72 -0.80
N PHE A 69 -3.63 15.11 -0.14
CA PHE A 69 -4.98 14.59 -0.44
C PHE A 69 -5.34 14.64 -1.93
N HIS A 70 -4.98 15.72 -2.64
CA HIS A 70 -5.27 15.87 -4.07
C HIS A 70 -4.55 14.85 -4.96
N ILE A 71 -3.37 14.36 -4.54
CA ILE A 71 -2.65 13.28 -5.24
C ILE A 71 -3.36 11.96 -4.98
N ARG A 72 -3.67 11.65 -3.71
CA ARG A 72 -4.44 10.46 -3.34
C ARG A 72 -5.82 10.43 -4.00
N LEU A 73 -6.43 11.59 -4.20
CA LEU A 73 -7.73 11.69 -4.85
C LEU A 73 -7.66 11.24 -6.31
N LYS A 74 -6.57 11.57 -7.02
CA LYS A 74 -6.36 11.18 -8.43
C LYS A 74 -5.90 9.73 -8.58
N SER A 75 -5.18 9.18 -7.59
CA SER A 75 -4.69 7.81 -7.68
C SER A 75 -5.82 6.78 -7.55
N HIS A 76 -5.74 5.72 -8.37
CA HIS A 76 -6.68 4.60 -8.38
C HIS A 76 -8.16 5.02 -8.39
N TYR A 77 -8.49 6.11 -9.11
CA TYR A 77 -9.84 6.66 -9.19
C TYR A 77 -10.90 5.61 -9.53
N ALA A 78 -10.68 4.82 -10.59
CA ALA A 78 -11.63 3.81 -11.05
C ALA A 78 -11.98 2.82 -9.94
N HIS A 79 -10.97 2.27 -9.27
CA HIS A 79 -11.18 1.34 -8.16
C HIS A 79 -11.90 1.98 -6.97
N LYS A 80 -11.59 3.24 -6.64
CA LYS A 80 -12.27 3.95 -5.54
C LYS A 80 -13.73 4.26 -5.88
N ALA A 81 -14.01 4.59 -7.14
CA ALA A 81 -15.37 4.77 -7.63
C ALA A 81 -16.17 3.46 -7.59
N ASP A 82 -15.54 2.33 -7.97
CA ASP A 82 -16.15 1.00 -7.86
C ASP A 82 -16.46 0.63 -6.40
N ILE A 83 -15.51 0.84 -5.48
CA ILE A 83 -15.74 0.62 -4.04
C ILE A 83 -16.91 1.46 -3.54
N ALA A 84 -16.95 2.75 -3.90
CA ALA A 84 -18.04 3.64 -3.50
C ALA A 84 -19.39 3.13 -4.04
N ARG A 85 -19.46 2.73 -5.32
CA ARG A 85 -20.67 2.20 -5.95
C ARG A 85 -21.18 0.95 -5.25
N GLU A 86 -20.30 0.00 -4.95
CA GLU A 86 -20.69 -1.21 -4.22
C GLU A 86 -21.14 -0.89 -2.78
N ALA A 87 -20.47 0.05 -2.09
CA ALA A 87 -20.83 0.45 -0.75
C ALA A 87 -22.21 1.15 -0.67
N LEU A 88 -22.58 1.95 -1.68
CA LEU A 88 -23.88 2.62 -1.74
C LEU A 88 -25.06 1.64 -1.70
N ALA A 89 -24.90 0.44 -2.25
CA ALA A 89 -25.95 -0.57 -2.25
C ALA A 89 -26.31 -1.09 -0.84
N TRP A 90 -25.47 -0.81 0.16
CA TRP A 90 -25.68 -1.19 1.55
C TRP A 90 -26.21 -0.06 2.42
N ILE A 91 -26.39 1.15 1.86
CA ILE A 91 -26.82 2.32 2.63
C ILE A 91 -28.33 2.45 2.54
N GLU A 92 -28.98 2.41 3.70
CA GLU A 92 -30.43 2.51 3.84
C GLU A 92 -30.81 3.65 4.78
N GLU A 93 -32.09 4.03 4.72
CA GLU A 93 -32.67 5.06 5.59
C GLU A 93 -32.54 4.68 7.08
N GLY A 94 -32.22 5.66 7.91
CA GLY A 94 -32.05 5.52 9.35
C GLY A 94 -30.66 5.05 9.80
N MET A 95 -29.74 4.78 8.87
CA MET A 95 -28.39 4.35 9.22
C MET A 95 -27.52 5.48 9.80
N THR A 96 -26.64 5.10 10.72
CA THR A 96 -25.56 5.95 11.24
C THR A 96 -24.23 5.51 10.63
N ILE A 97 -23.56 6.40 9.91
CA ILE A 97 -22.34 6.12 9.15
C ILE A 97 -21.18 6.98 9.68
N ALA A 98 -20.06 6.32 9.98
CA ALA A 98 -18.79 6.96 10.27
C ALA A 98 -17.98 7.11 8.97
N LEU A 99 -17.53 8.32 8.64
CA LEU A 99 -16.61 8.55 7.51
C LEU A 99 -15.31 9.19 7.99
N ASP A 100 -14.19 8.65 7.53
CA ASP A 100 -12.87 9.23 7.78
C ASP A 100 -12.46 10.24 6.69
N ALA A 101 -11.32 10.91 6.88
CA ALA A 101 -10.75 11.87 5.92
C ALA A 101 -10.01 11.21 4.72
N SER A 102 -10.29 9.94 4.40
CA SER A 102 -9.62 9.24 3.31
C SER A 102 -10.16 9.65 1.94
N SER A 103 -9.32 9.55 0.90
CA SER A 103 -9.77 9.81 -0.46
C SER A 103 -10.83 8.81 -0.95
N THR A 104 -10.89 7.62 -0.34
CA THR A 104 -11.88 6.59 -0.69
C THR A 104 -13.25 6.94 -0.11
N CYS A 105 -13.31 7.29 1.18
CA CYS A 105 -14.54 7.80 1.80
C CYS A 105 -15.04 9.08 1.14
N TRP A 106 -14.15 9.93 0.62
CA TRP A 106 -14.56 11.09 -0.19
C TRP A 106 -15.35 10.70 -1.45
N TYR A 107 -14.97 9.63 -2.15
CA TYR A 107 -15.71 9.16 -3.33
C TYR A 107 -17.09 8.61 -2.95
N LEU A 108 -17.23 7.96 -1.79
CA LEU A 108 -18.51 7.52 -1.27
C LEU A 108 -19.39 8.71 -0.85
N ALA A 109 -18.84 9.64 -0.08
CA ALA A 109 -19.56 10.81 0.44
C ALA A 109 -20.23 11.64 -0.67
N ARG A 110 -19.56 11.78 -1.82
CA ARG A 110 -20.10 12.51 -2.98
C ARG A 110 -21.27 11.85 -3.70
N GLN A 111 -21.49 10.57 -3.44
CA GLN A 111 -22.52 9.77 -4.07
C GLN A 111 -23.60 9.33 -3.08
N LEU A 112 -23.53 9.79 -1.82
CA LEU A 112 -24.54 9.49 -0.83
C LEU A 112 -25.93 9.94 -1.34
N PRO A 113 -26.95 9.06 -1.25
CA PRO A 113 -28.29 9.40 -1.68
C PRO A 113 -28.92 10.43 -0.74
N ASP A 114 -29.87 11.19 -1.26
CA ASP A 114 -30.67 12.13 -0.48
C ASP A 114 -31.77 11.37 0.28
N ILE A 115 -31.37 10.72 1.37
CA ILE A 115 -32.24 9.95 2.26
C ILE A 115 -31.89 10.27 3.73
N PRO A 116 -32.81 10.05 4.68
CA PRO A 116 -32.53 10.29 6.10
C PRO A 116 -31.45 9.33 6.62
N ILE A 117 -30.23 9.84 6.80
CA ILE A 117 -29.10 9.14 7.43
C ILE A 117 -28.35 10.08 8.37
N GLN A 118 -27.65 9.52 9.35
CA GLN A 118 -26.78 10.29 10.23
C GLN A 118 -25.32 10.03 9.89
N VAL A 119 -24.58 11.05 9.49
CA VAL A 119 -23.16 10.95 9.16
C VAL A 119 -22.34 11.66 10.23
N PHE A 120 -21.28 11.00 10.72
CA PHE A 120 -20.28 11.65 11.56
C PHE A 120 -18.89 11.48 10.97
N THR A 121 -18.08 12.53 11.12
CA THR A 121 -16.68 12.58 10.68
C THR A 121 -15.78 12.85 11.87
N ASN A 122 -14.48 12.58 11.71
CA ASN A 122 -13.48 13.08 12.65
C ASN A 122 -13.21 14.58 12.46
#